data_AF-A0A929G0Z2-F1
#
_entry.id   AF-A0A929G0Z2-F1
#
_cell.length_a   1.000
_cell.length_b   1.000
_cell.length_c   1.000
_cell.angle_alpha   90.00
_cell.angle_beta   90.00
_cell.angle_gamma   90.00
#
_symmetry.space_group_name_H-M   'P 1'
#
loop_
_entity.id
_entity.type
_entity.pdbx_description
1 polymer ?
#
loop_
_entity_poly.entity_id
_entity_poly.type
_entity_poly.pdbx_seq_one_letter_code
_entity_poly.pdbx_strand_id
1 'polypeptide(L)'
;MRESINKIQILPMSEDEFEDGKRDLKSIQFDYLLKDLPVIEKGRYYYEKSGISEPKNTMILFKFKTKIIGSGNLLGKDNDERGKYLQFDSSSILVYDKPIDIEEMTYVWPDFKEYGQSKKLLDFNQLDKFVARFSDRLISKDSEEELFQMQEEMCSSNEMDSEIIDKPIPKTKKNSFSSKYFGRDPSVSKRALIKSKELKHSIEKFDIQKQLDSRHFVDFGLLQQAFVQDFTINRIKELTLDDYIEGKGSHTSFCYRIERQLDKIGNMRGSTAEVFVVYYGKKGEGSESKYRFTKKLGQVANEYEALSNVKSEIIKLIKAGRTKDENAIHSNRLADLFKYKVLGTYYPSEYLNLYSHRHIDFFISELGLNPNGKRILDKQKVLLLFKESDELMVKWTNFEFNSFLYTTFGRPPSNDEQEQSQGALPAIEKVKPEIIDLSIDEISKDNGIKGKGEAKPNYKEKADRNNRLGKRGENIVFNIEKEFFKQMGFPIEKLIHSSRNDDRLGYDIQSLDIDGKIKYIEVKATQRQKGNANFIITENEKEKSENLDNYFIYVVFEANTTRPKIWRIEEPFKKYKSKLKLQPINYRVEINVK
;
A
#
# COMPACT_ATOMS: atom_id res chain seq x y z
N MET A 1 4.49 -21.62 22.38
CA MET A 1 4.03 -20.96 23.63
C MET A 1 4.14 -21.83 24.89
N ARG A 2 4.03 -23.17 24.83
CA ARG A 2 4.06 -24.04 26.04
C ARG A 2 5.45 -24.39 26.60
N GLU A 3 6.54 -24.24 25.87
CA GLU A 3 7.81 -24.88 26.26
C GLU A 3 8.62 -24.13 27.34
N SER A 4 8.20 -22.94 27.80
CA SER A 4 8.99 -22.12 28.72
C SER A 4 8.25 -21.43 29.87
N ILE A 5 6.94 -21.65 30.07
CA ILE A 5 6.18 -21.01 31.18
C ILE A 5 5.62 -22.11 32.08
N ASN A 6 5.81 -21.99 33.39
CA ASN A 6 5.31 -22.96 34.37
C ASN A 6 4.63 -22.32 35.60
N LYS A 7 4.55 -20.99 35.65
CA LYS A 7 3.90 -20.24 36.73
C LYS A 7 3.11 -19.05 36.15
N ILE A 8 2.04 -18.67 36.83
CA ILE A 8 1.26 -17.47 36.53
C ILE A 8 1.02 -16.67 37.81
N GLN A 9 1.23 -15.35 37.77
CA GLN A 9 1.13 -14.48 38.94
C GLN A 9 0.52 -13.12 38.57
N ILE A 10 -0.22 -12.52 39.51
CA ILE A 10 -0.76 -11.16 39.33
C ILE A 10 0.23 -10.12 39.89
N LEU A 11 0.51 -9.07 39.12
CA LEU A 11 1.30 -7.92 39.56
C LEU A 11 0.39 -6.68 39.67
N PRO A 12 0.07 -6.21 40.90
CA PRO A 12 -0.68 -4.98 41.08
C PRO A 12 0.19 -3.75 40.77
N MET A 13 -0.33 -2.83 39.97
CA MET A 13 0.24 -1.53 39.63
C MET A 13 -0.51 -0.45 40.42
N SER A 14 0.22 0.45 41.07
CA SER A 14 -0.36 1.56 41.87
C SER A 14 -0.51 2.84 41.04
N GLU A 15 -1.47 3.69 41.39
CA GLU A 15 -1.58 5.03 40.77
C GLU A 15 -0.37 5.92 41.12
N ASP A 16 0.22 5.70 42.31
CA ASP A 16 1.36 6.48 42.80
C ASP A 16 2.71 6.06 42.18
N GLU A 17 2.72 5.03 41.31
CA GLU A 17 3.95 4.53 40.65
C GLU A 17 4.33 5.33 39.39
N PHE A 18 3.52 6.31 38.95
CA PHE A 18 3.72 7.06 37.70
C PHE A 18 3.81 8.58 37.97
N GLU A 19 4.99 9.18 37.74
CA GLU A 19 5.33 10.57 38.11
C GLU A 19 4.51 11.66 37.37
N ASP A 20 3.99 11.38 36.17
CA ASP A 20 3.46 12.38 35.23
C ASP A 20 1.91 12.49 35.16
N GLY A 21 1.18 12.05 36.20
CA GLY A 21 -0.28 12.25 36.24
C GLY A 21 -1.10 11.36 35.28
N LYS A 22 -0.49 10.35 34.65
CA LYS A 22 -1.20 9.27 33.94
C LYS A 22 -1.92 8.36 34.94
N ARG A 23 -3.13 8.72 35.36
CA ARG A 23 -3.87 8.05 36.46
C ARG A 23 -5.11 7.27 36.02
N ASP A 24 -5.44 7.27 34.74
CA ASP A 24 -6.57 6.51 34.20
C ASP A 24 -6.14 5.22 33.50
N LEU A 25 -7.09 4.29 33.41
CA LEU A 25 -6.86 2.92 32.95
C LEU A 25 -6.37 2.87 31.49
N LYS A 26 -6.83 3.78 30.62
CA LYS A 26 -6.44 3.78 29.20
C LYS A 26 -4.99 4.24 29.04
N SER A 27 -4.57 5.31 29.72
CA SER A 27 -3.18 5.75 29.66
C SER A 27 -2.18 4.68 30.13
N ILE A 28 -2.52 3.89 31.16
CA ILE A 28 -1.65 2.78 31.58
C ILE A 28 -1.60 1.65 30.54
N GLN A 29 -2.72 1.31 29.90
CA GLN A 29 -2.76 0.28 28.86
C GLN A 29 -2.00 0.69 27.59
N PHE A 30 -2.24 1.90 27.08
CA PHE A 30 -1.77 2.31 25.76
C PHE A 30 -0.42 3.03 25.81
N ASP A 31 -0.25 4.00 26.70
CA ASP A 31 1.00 4.74 26.76
C ASP A 31 2.08 3.90 27.44
N TYR A 32 1.74 3.24 28.54
CA TYR A 32 2.74 2.52 29.32
C TYR A 32 2.97 1.08 28.81
N LEU A 33 1.97 0.20 28.83
CA LEU A 33 2.18 -1.23 28.52
C LEU A 33 2.46 -1.52 27.03
N LEU A 34 1.98 -0.71 26.08
CA LEU A 34 2.22 -0.91 24.65
C LEU A 34 3.41 -0.14 24.09
N LYS A 35 3.82 0.94 24.75
CA LYS A 35 4.87 1.83 24.24
C LYS A 35 6.01 2.02 25.23
N ASP A 36 5.76 2.65 26.38
CA ASP A 36 6.85 3.04 27.29
C ASP A 36 7.59 1.79 27.81
N LEU A 37 6.89 0.81 28.38
CA LEU A 37 7.51 -0.39 28.93
C LEU A 37 8.23 -1.25 27.87
N PRO A 38 7.62 -1.70 26.75
CA PRO A 38 8.30 -2.58 25.80
C PRO A 38 9.33 -1.87 24.91
N VAL A 39 9.11 -0.60 24.53
CA VAL A 39 9.93 0.12 23.53
C VAL A 39 10.94 1.06 24.18
N ILE A 40 10.49 1.91 25.11
CA ILE A 40 11.34 2.95 25.72
C ILE A 40 12.20 2.34 26.83
N GLU A 41 11.56 1.66 27.78
CA GLU A 41 12.19 1.00 28.93
C GLU A 41 12.73 -0.38 28.59
N LYS A 42 12.46 -0.89 27.37
CA LYS A 42 12.95 -2.18 26.86
C LYS A 42 12.64 -3.35 27.81
N GLY A 43 11.42 -3.36 28.34
CA GLY A 43 10.88 -4.38 29.23
C GLY A 43 11.30 -4.22 30.69
N ARG A 44 11.95 -3.12 31.08
CA ARG A 44 12.50 -2.89 32.42
C ARG A 44 11.52 -2.12 33.31
N TYR A 45 10.69 -2.84 34.05
CA TYR A 45 9.67 -2.26 34.94
C TYR A 45 10.23 -1.99 36.35
N TYR A 46 10.07 -0.75 36.85
CA TYR A 46 10.50 -0.36 38.20
C TYR A 46 9.56 -0.90 39.28
N TYR A 47 10.10 -1.40 40.40
CA TYR A 47 9.30 -2.08 41.41
C TYR A 47 9.83 -1.99 42.85
N GLU A 48 9.14 -1.26 43.73
CA GLU A 48 9.67 -0.91 45.07
C GLU A 48 9.49 -1.99 46.17
N LYS A 49 8.42 -2.79 46.15
CA LYS A 49 8.02 -3.62 47.33
C LYS A 49 8.42 -5.10 47.19
N SER A 50 8.99 -5.74 48.20
CA SER A 50 9.38 -7.18 48.14
C SER A 50 8.19 -8.14 47.92
N GLY A 51 8.38 -9.25 47.16
CA GLY A 51 7.36 -10.34 47.10
C GLY A 51 7.20 -11.18 45.82
N ILE A 52 8.02 -11.03 44.77
CA ILE A 52 8.04 -12.04 43.68
C ILE A 52 9.08 -13.09 44.07
N SER A 53 8.72 -14.34 44.30
CA SER A 53 9.65 -15.31 44.90
C SER A 53 10.58 -16.00 43.88
N GLU A 54 10.33 -15.95 42.57
CA GLU A 54 11.22 -16.54 41.55
C GLU A 54 10.87 -16.07 40.13
N PRO A 55 11.78 -15.45 39.35
CA PRO A 55 11.40 -14.68 38.16
C PRO A 55 11.48 -15.42 36.82
N LYS A 56 12.04 -16.63 36.76
CA LYS A 56 12.18 -17.35 35.48
C LYS A 56 10.88 -18.09 35.14
N ASN A 57 10.47 -18.06 33.88
CA ASN A 57 9.37 -18.86 33.33
C ASN A 57 7.99 -18.54 33.93
N THR A 58 7.77 -17.29 34.34
CA THR A 58 6.50 -16.84 34.95
C THR A 58 5.76 -15.88 34.04
N MET A 59 4.49 -16.16 33.74
CA MET A 59 3.59 -15.20 33.09
C MET A 59 3.00 -14.27 34.15
N ILE A 60 3.15 -12.97 33.94
CA ILE A 60 2.60 -11.94 34.81
C ILE A 60 1.33 -11.38 34.19
N LEU A 61 0.28 -11.25 35.01
CA LEU A 61 -0.92 -10.49 34.69
C LEU A 61 -0.84 -9.12 35.36
N PHE A 62 -0.80 -8.05 34.56
CA PHE A 62 -0.79 -6.67 35.05
C PHE A 62 -2.18 -6.30 35.56
N LYS A 63 -2.29 -5.98 36.84
CA LYS A 63 -3.53 -5.56 37.49
C LYS A 63 -3.47 -4.07 37.79
N PHE A 64 -4.52 -3.35 37.39
CA PHE A 64 -4.73 -1.95 37.77
C PHE A 64 -6.15 -1.78 38.31
N LYS A 65 -6.31 -1.16 39.48
CA LYS A 65 -7.59 -1.10 40.23
C LYS A 65 -8.17 -2.51 40.45
N THR A 66 -9.38 -2.77 39.94
CA THR A 66 -10.09 -4.06 40.05
C THR A 66 -9.99 -4.90 38.78
N LYS A 67 -9.14 -4.54 37.81
CA LYS A 67 -9.10 -5.16 36.49
C LYS A 67 -7.72 -5.70 36.11
N ILE A 68 -7.70 -6.77 35.32
CA ILE A 68 -6.50 -7.22 34.60
C ILE A 68 -6.46 -6.52 33.25
N ILE A 69 -5.36 -5.82 33.00
CA ILE A 69 -5.23 -4.90 31.87
C ILE A 69 -4.23 -5.37 30.82
N GLY A 70 -3.33 -6.30 31.18
CA GLY A 70 -2.35 -6.86 30.25
C GLY A 70 -1.63 -8.07 30.81
N SER A 71 -0.71 -8.63 30.04
CA SER A 71 0.15 -9.74 30.45
C SER A 71 1.55 -9.66 29.83
N GLY A 72 2.55 -10.28 30.47
CA GLY A 72 3.90 -10.38 29.92
C GLY A 72 4.72 -11.48 30.58
N ASN A 73 5.74 -11.98 29.87
CA ASN A 73 6.63 -13.02 30.38
C ASN A 73 7.81 -12.41 31.12
N LEU A 74 7.99 -12.81 32.37
CA LEU A 74 9.09 -12.37 33.20
C LEU A 74 10.36 -13.18 32.88
N LEU A 75 11.45 -12.48 32.56
CA LEU A 75 12.76 -13.07 32.28
C LEU A 75 13.64 -13.12 33.53
N GLY A 76 13.52 -12.12 34.41
CA GLY A 76 14.43 -11.97 35.53
C GLY A 76 14.13 -10.76 36.41
N LYS A 77 15.02 -10.55 37.38
CA LYS A 77 15.07 -9.34 38.19
C LYS A 77 16.43 -8.71 38.03
N ASP A 78 16.44 -7.39 38.12
CA ASP A 78 17.64 -6.58 38.09
C ASP A 78 17.57 -5.56 39.23
N ASN A 79 18.72 -5.17 39.78
CA ASN A 79 18.80 -4.13 40.81
C ASN A 79 19.97 -3.20 40.44
N ASP A 80 19.74 -1.90 40.48
CA ASP A 80 20.79 -0.90 40.33
C ASP A 80 20.74 0.15 41.45
N GLU A 81 21.58 1.18 41.35
CA GLU A 81 21.67 2.27 42.34
C GLU A 81 20.36 3.08 42.48
N ARG A 82 19.46 2.99 41.50
CA ARG A 82 18.18 3.72 41.44
C ARG A 82 16.99 2.88 41.93
N GLY A 83 17.16 1.57 42.07
CA GLY A 83 16.21 0.69 42.76
C GLY A 83 16.12 -0.72 42.19
N LYS A 84 14.95 -1.35 42.34
CA LYS A 84 14.72 -2.76 41.95
C LYS A 84 13.81 -2.83 40.74
N TYR A 85 14.14 -3.70 39.79
CA TYR A 85 13.47 -3.83 38.51
C TYR A 85 13.07 -5.27 38.18
N LEU A 86 11.98 -5.41 37.44
CA LEU A 86 11.55 -6.64 36.80
C LEU A 86 11.86 -6.55 35.31
N GLN A 87 12.58 -7.54 34.78
CA GLN A 87 12.88 -7.61 33.36
C GLN A 87 11.88 -8.52 32.67
N PHE A 88 11.09 -7.95 31.78
CA PHE A 88 10.16 -8.65 30.90
C PHE A 88 10.78 -8.88 29.52
N ASP A 89 10.30 -9.91 28.83
CA ASP A 89 10.49 -10.02 27.39
C ASP A 89 9.58 -9.01 26.69
N SER A 90 10.15 -7.94 26.14
CA SER A 90 9.40 -6.87 25.45
C SER A 90 8.46 -7.41 24.36
N SER A 91 8.83 -8.51 23.69
CA SER A 91 8.02 -9.10 22.63
C SER A 91 6.81 -9.87 23.17
N SER A 92 6.82 -10.24 24.45
CA SER A 92 5.75 -10.99 25.13
C SER A 92 4.70 -10.11 25.81
N ILE A 93 4.94 -8.81 25.95
CA ILE A 93 4.00 -7.88 26.59
C ILE A 93 2.81 -7.67 25.65
N LEU A 94 1.61 -7.87 26.19
CA LEU A 94 0.31 -7.79 25.51
C LEU A 94 -0.70 -7.06 26.41
N VAL A 95 -1.70 -6.43 25.79
CA VAL A 95 -2.75 -5.67 26.48
C VAL A 95 -4.12 -6.21 26.09
N TYR A 96 -5.05 -6.23 27.03
CA TYR A 96 -6.43 -6.64 26.79
C TYR A 96 -7.28 -5.40 26.45
N ASP A 97 -7.83 -5.34 25.23
CA ASP A 97 -8.72 -4.26 24.76
C ASP A 97 -9.89 -4.06 25.72
N LYS A 98 -10.54 -5.17 26.08
CA LYS A 98 -11.50 -5.22 27.17
C LYS A 98 -10.83 -5.77 28.45
N PRO A 99 -10.52 -4.93 29.45
CA PRO A 99 -9.92 -5.38 30.69
C PRO A 99 -10.80 -6.41 31.40
N ILE A 100 -10.17 -7.40 32.02
CA ILE A 100 -10.86 -8.54 32.64
C ILE A 100 -11.19 -8.18 34.09
N ASP A 101 -12.47 -8.24 34.43
CA ASP A 101 -12.91 -8.00 35.79
C ASP A 101 -12.54 -9.16 36.72
N ILE A 102 -12.25 -8.85 37.98
CA ILE A 102 -11.91 -9.85 39.00
C ILE A 102 -13.01 -10.91 39.15
N GLU A 103 -14.29 -10.53 38.99
CA GLU A 103 -15.42 -11.46 39.02
C GLU A 103 -15.33 -12.48 37.87
N GLU A 104 -14.92 -12.05 36.68
CA GLU A 104 -14.71 -12.96 35.54
C GLU A 104 -13.53 -13.90 35.77
N MET A 105 -12.53 -13.48 36.56
CA MET A 105 -11.42 -14.35 36.95
C MET A 105 -11.89 -15.53 37.81
N THR A 106 -12.97 -15.38 38.60
CA THR A 106 -13.53 -16.48 39.41
C THR A 106 -14.08 -17.63 38.57
N TYR A 107 -14.47 -17.36 37.32
CA TYR A 107 -14.89 -18.41 36.38
C TYR A 107 -13.76 -19.37 36.03
N VAL A 108 -12.53 -18.86 35.97
CA VAL A 108 -11.33 -19.64 35.71
C VAL A 108 -10.73 -20.19 37.00
N TRP A 109 -10.68 -19.37 38.05
CA TRP A 109 -10.20 -19.73 39.38
C TRP A 109 -11.28 -19.48 40.45
N PRO A 110 -12.18 -20.44 40.72
CA PRO A 110 -13.29 -20.27 41.67
C PRO A 110 -12.86 -19.92 43.10
N ASP A 111 -11.67 -20.34 43.51
CA ASP A 111 -11.10 -20.03 44.83
C ASP A 111 -10.43 -18.63 44.88
N PHE A 112 -10.61 -17.82 43.84
CA PHE A 112 -10.12 -16.45 43.79
C PHE A 112 -10.97 -15.54 44.68
N LYS A 113 -10.40 -15.12 45.82
CA LYS A 113 -11.00 -14.12 46.74
C LYS A 113 -10.31 -12.77 46.60
N GLU A 114 -11.11 -11.71 46.50
CA GLU A 114 -10.72 -10.35 46.12
C GLU A 114 -9.91 -9.60 47.21
N TYR A 115 -10.15 -9.91 48.49
CA TYR A 115 -9.53 -9.21 49.62
C TYR A 115 -8.37 -9.99 50.21
N GLY A 116 -7.15 -9.64 49.81
CA GLY A 116 -5.95 -10.06 50.55
C GLY A 116 -4.66 -10.06 49.74
N GLN A 117 -3.89 -8.98 49.88
CA GLN A 117 -2.43 -8.89 49.71
C GLN A 117 -1.83 -9.21 48.33
N SER A 118 -0.98 -8.28 47.91
CA SER A 118 -0.24 -8.20 46.66
C SER A 118 0.46 -9.50 46.26
N LYS A 119 0.28 -9.91 44.99
CA LYS A 119 1.07 -10.93 44.25
C LYS A 119 0.70 -12.40 44.45
N LYS A 120 -0.57 -12.74 44.28
CA LYS A 120 -1.07 -14.13 44.35
C LYS A 120 -0.61 -14.96 43.14
N LEU A 121 -0.03 -16.13 43.42
CA LEU A 121 0.23 -17.17 42.42
C LEU A 121 -1.10 -17.84 42.05
N LEU A 122 -1.38 -18.00 40.77
CA LEU A 122 -2.59 -18.67 40.29
C LEU A 122 -2.27 -20.13 39.94
N ASP A 123 -3.28 -21.01 40.02
CA ASP A 123 -3.12 -22.42 39.62
C ASP A 123 -2.83 -22.49 38.12
N PHE A 124 -1.60 -22.87 37.77
CA PHE A 124 -1.11 -22.93 36.41
C PHE A 124 -1.88 -23.95 35.54
N ASN A 125 -2.49 -24.97 36.14
CA ASN A 125 -3.27 -25.96 35.40
C ASN A 125 -4.51 -25.37 34.72
N GLN A 126 -4.97 -24.19 35.17
CA GLN A 126 -6.08 -23.47 34.56
C GLN A 126 -5.64 -22.48 33.47
N LEU A 127 -4.35 -22.42 33.13
CA LEU A 127 -3.84 -21.46 32.13
C LEU A 127 -4.49 -21.66 30.76
N ASP A 128 -4.68 -22.90 30.30
CA ASP A 128 -5.32 -23.13 29.00
C ASP A 128 -6.78 -22.64 29.00
N LYS A 129 -7.48 -22.79 30.13
CA LYS A 129 -8.84 -22.29 30.32
C LYS A 129 -8.88 -20.76 30.33
N PHE A 130 -7.87 -20.13 30.94
CA PHE A 130 -7.70 -18.68 30.91
C PHE A 130 -7.46 -18.17 29.48
N VAL A 131 -6.47 -18.72 28.79
CA VAL A 131 -6.11 -18.33 27.42
C VAL A 131 -7.30 -18.54 26.50
N ALA A 132 -7.94 -19.70 26.51
CA ALA A 132 -9.10 -19.97 25.67
C ALA A 132 -10.29 -19.03 25.92
N ARG A 133 -10.39 -18.45 27.12
CA ARG A 133 -11.52 -17.59 27.51
C ARG A 133 -11.29 -16.12 27.18
N PHE A 134 -10.05 -15.65 27.22
CA PHE A 134 -9.73 -14.22 27.18
C PHE A 134 -8.74 -13.84 26.07
N SER A 135 -8.19 -14.78 25.30
CA SER A 135 -7.26 -14.48 24.22
C SER A 135 -7.87 -13.64 23.09
N ASP A 136 -9.19 -13.72 22.91
CA ASP A 136 -9.96 -12.92 21.95
C ASP A 136 -10.09 -11.45 22.36
N ARG A 137 -9.81 -11.13 23.63
CA ARG A 137 -9.77 -9.76 24.15
C ARG A 137 -8.39 -9.12 24.06
N LEU A 138 -7.37 -9.85 23.61
CA LEU A 138 -6.04 -9.29 23.44
C LEU A 138 -6.04 -8.36 22.24
N ILE A 139 -5.48 -7.17 22.42
CA ILE A 139 -5.14 -6.29 21.31
C ILE A 139 -4.16 -7.05 20.43
N SER A 140 -4.55 -7.29 19.18
CA SER A 140 -3.67 -7.96 18.24
C SER A 140 -2.48 -7.02 17.96
N LYS A 141 -1.24 -7.52 18.03
CA LYS A 141 -0.05 -6.74 17.65
C LYS A 141 -0.04 -6.31 16.16
N ASP A 142 -1.04 -6.72 15.39
CA ASP A 142 -1.30 -6.36 14.00
C ASP A 142 -2.37 -5.26 13.82
N SER A 143 -2.90 -4.68 14.90
CA SER A 143 -3.92 -3.62 14.85
C SER A 143 -3.38 -2.25 15.28
N GLU A 144 -2.59 -1.63 14.40
CA GLU A 144 -2.32 -0.18 14.47
C GLU A 144 -3.63 0.63 14.29
N GLU A 145 -4.62 0.08 13.58
CA GLU A 145 -5.95 0.68 13.41
C GLU A 145 -6.75 0.76 14.73
N GLU A 146 -6.80 -0.29 15.57
CA GLU A 146 -7.51 -0.23 16.87
C GLU A 146 -6.79 0.72 17.85
N LEU A 147 -5.45 0.69 17.89
CA LEU A 147 -4.63 1.64 18.66
C LEU A 147 -4.85 3.10 18.24
N PHE A 148 -5.02 3.35 16.95
CA PHE A 148 -5.28 4.67 16.38
C PHE A 148 -6.73 5.13 16.56
N GLN A 149 -7.72 4.24 16.37
CA GLN A 149 -9.14 4.52 16.62
C GLN A 149 -9.38 4.85 18.10
N MET A 150 -8.71 4.14 19.01
CA MET A 150 -8.84 4.38 20.45
C MET A 150 -8.12 5.67 20.90
N GLN A 151 -7.04 6.08 20.21
CA GLN A 151 -6.41 7.40 20.38
C GLN A 151 -7.31 8.55 19.89
N GLU A 152 -8.07 8.34 18.81
CA GLU A 152 -9.08 9.31 18.35
C GLU A 152 -10.26 9.42 19.33
N GLU A 153 -10.75 8.31 19.89
CA GLU A 153 -11.82 8.29 20.91
C GLU A 153 -11.42 8.98 22.23
N MET A 154 -10.14 8.91 22.61
CA MET A 154 -9.60 9.64 23.78
C MET A 154 -9.51 11.15 23.56
N CYS A 155 -9.40 11.61 22.31
CA CYS A 155 -9.44 13.04 21.98
C CYS A 155 -10.85 13.62 21.92
N SER A 156 -11.90 12.79 21.97
CA SER A 156 -13.26 13.18 21.56
C SER A 156 -14.36 12.99 22.63
N SER A 157 -14.05 12.65 23.88
CA SER A 157 -15.08 12.51 24.93
C SER A 157 -15.04 13.64 25.99
N ASN A 158 -15.81 14.71 25.71
CA ASN A 158 -16.65 15.38 26.71
C ASN A 158 -18.11 15.11 26.31
N GLU A 159 -18.87 14.56 27.25
CA GLU A 159 -20.24 13.96 27.24
C GLU A 159 -21.30 14.72 26.38
N MET A 160 -22.40 14.12 25.86
CA MET A 160 -23.33 13.17 26.50
C MET A 160 -24.37 12.56 25.49
N ASP A 161 -25.01 11.47 25.94
CA ASP A 161 -25.91 10.47 25.33
C ASP A 161 -27.12 10.87 24.45
N SER A 162 -27.53 9.99 23.51
CA SER A 162 -28.72 9.09 23.68
C SER A 162 -29.16 8.31 22.42
N GLU A 163 -29.37 6.99 22.65
CA GLU A 163 -30.30 6.03 22.05
C GLU A 163 -30.32 5.71 20.54
N ILE A 164 -29.85 4.50 20.18
CA ILE A 164 -30.33 3.75 19.02
C ILE A 164 -30.94 2.41 19.50
N ILE A 165 -32.20 2.22 19.11
CA ILE A 165 -33.06 1.07 19.41
C ILE A 165 -32.65 -0.14 18.55
N ASP A 166 -32.43 -1.27 19.22
CA ASP A 166 -32.17 -2.59 18.64
C ASP A 166 -33.49 -3.28 18.22
N LYS A 167 -33.54 -3.83 17.00
CA LYS A 167 -34.49 -4.88 16.62
C LYS A 167 -33.78 -6.01 15.86
N PRO A 168 -34.02 -7.28 16.24
CA PRO A 168 -33.17 -8.41 15.89
C PRO A 168 -33.51 -9.02 14.53
N ILE A 169 -32.49 -9.56 13.83
CA ILE A 169 -32.70 -10.51 12.73
C ILE A 169 -32.57 -11.95 13.28
N PRO A 170 -33.56 -12.84 13.07
CA PRO A 170 -33.59 -14.17 13.67
C PRO A 170 -32.56 -15.16 13.10
N LYS A 171 -32.04 -16.03 13.97
CA LYS A 171 -31.38 -17.28 13.61
C LYS A 171 -32.42 -18.33 13.22
N THR A 172 -32.20 -19.03 12.10
CA THR A 172 -32.40 -20.49 11.83
C THR A 172 -32.44 -20.70 10.30
N LYS A 173 -31.87 -21.74 9.67
CA LYS A 173 -31.58 -23.12 10.08
C LYS A 173 -30.43 -23.68 9.21
N LYS A 174 -29.63 -24.56 9.82
CA LYS A 174 -28.71 -25.48 9.15
C LYS A 174 -29.43 -26.27 8.06
N ASN A 175 -28.82 -26.38 6.88
CA ASN A 175 -28.90 -27.59 6.08
C ASN A 175 -27.49 -27.96 5.61
N SER A 176 -27.09 -29.16 6.02
CA SER A 176 -25.89 -29.88 5.64
C SER A 176 -25.90 -30.16 4.14
N PHE A 177 -24.82 -29.80 3.43
CA PHE A 177 -24.33 -30.60 2.32
C PHE A 177 -22.80 -30.69 2.38
N SER A 178 -22.36 -31.94 2.37
CA SER A 178 -20.99 -32.41 2.37
C SER A 178 -20.14 -31.83 1.24
N SER A 179 -18.91 -31.47 1.59
CA SER A 179 -17.68 -31.55 0.80
C SER A 179 -17.83 -32.06 -0.64
N LYS A 180 -17.45 -31.21 -1.62
CA LYS A 180 -16.72 -31.61 -2.82
C LYS A 180 -15.84 -30.44 -3.27
N TYR A 181 -14.54 -30.58 -3.01
CA TYR A 181 -13.49 -29.71 -3.53
C TYR A 181 -13.53 -29.72 -5.07
N PHE A 182 -13.79 -28.57 -5.72
CA PHE A 182 -13.38 -28.36 -7.10
C PHE A 182 -11.95 -27.85 -7.08
N GLY A 183 -10.99 -28.71 -7.40
CA GLY A 183 -9.59 -28.30 -7.40
C GLY A 183 -9.30 -27.25 -8.48
N ARG A 184 -8.16 -26.59 -8.33
CA ARG A 184 -7.66 -25.48 -9.16
C ARG A 184 -7.05 -26.02 -10.45
N ASP A 185 -7.16 -25.29 -11.57
CA ASP A 185 -6.31 -25.51 -12.75
C ASP A 185 -4.85 -25.11 -12.42
N PRO A 186 -3.90 -26.06 -12.34
CA PRO A 186 -2.55 -25.75 -11.88
C PRO A 186 -1.71 -24.91 -12.85
N SER A 187 -2.12 -24.78 -14.12
CA SER A 187 -1.29 -24.22 -15.21
C SER A 187 -1.54 -22.73 -15.47
N VAL A 188 -2.80 -22.30 -15.24
CA VAL A 188 -3.23 -20.89 -15.20
C VAL A 188 -2.89 -20.31 -13.84
N SER A 189 -3.20 -21.06 -12.77
CA SER A 189 -2.77 -20.75 -11.41
C SER A 189 -1.25 -20.66 -11.32
N LYS A 190 -0.46 -21.53 -11.97
CA LYS A 190 1.01 -21.42 -11.93
C LYS A 190 1.51 -20.08 -12.45
N ARG A 191 0.98 -19.52 -13.54
CA ARG A 191 1.57 -18.32 -14.15
C ARG A 191 1.21 -17.03 -13.41
N ALA A 192 -0.02 -16.94 -12.89
CA ALA A 192 -0.42 -15.87 -11.97
C ALA A 192 0.19 -16.07 -10.55
N LEU A 193 0.32 -17.31 -10.06
CA LEU A 193 1.05 -17.61 -8.82
C LEU A 193 2.55 -17.39 -8.96
N ILE A 194 3.19 -17.72 -10.07
CA ILE A 194 4.65 -17.54 -10.26
C ILE A 194 4.98 -16.04 -10.21
N LYS A 195 4.11 -15.19 -10.76
CA LYS A 195 4.31 -13.74 -10.75
C LYS A 195 3.85 -13.02 -9.49
N SER A 196 2.72 -13.42 -8.89
CA SER A 196 2.43 -12.97 -7.52
C SER A 196 3.54 -13.45 -6.60
N LYS A 197 4.10 -14.64 -6.78
CA LYS A 197 5.31 -15.09 -6.07
C LYS A 197 6.57 -14.31 -6.42
N GLU A 198 6.79 -13.84 -7.64
CA GLU A 198 8.00 -13.07 -8.00
C GLU A 198 7.95 -11.61 -7.53
N LEU A 199 6.79 -10.98 -7.64
CA LEU A 199 6.55 -9.67 -7.05
C LEU A 199 6.56 -9.77 -5.53
N LYS A 200 5.86 -10.76 -4.96
CA LYS A 200 5.91 -11.06 -3.52
C LYS A 200 7.32 -11.43 -3.07
N HIS A 201 8.10 -12.15 -3.87
CA HIS A 201 9.51 -12.42 -3.59
C HIS A 201 10.35 -11.16 -3.69
N SER A 202 10.09 -10.26 -4.64
CA SER A 202 10.75 -8.96 -4.70
C SER A 202 10.41 -8.10 -3.48
N ILE A 203 9.15 -8.14 -3.02
CA ILE A 203 8.67 -7.47 -1.82
C ILE A 203 9.36 -8.06 -0.58
N GLU A 204 9.30 -9.38 -0.38
CA GLU A 204 9.96 -10.10 0.73
C GLU A 204 11.48 -9.86 0.74
N LYS A 205 12.12 -9.92 -0.44
CA LYS A 205 13.55 -9.64 -0.58
C LYS A 205 13.88 -8.20 -0.20
N PHE A 206 13.06 -7.24 -0.65
CA PHE A 206 13.23 -5.84 -0.27
C PHE A 206 12.94 -5.63 1.22
N ASP A 207 11.96 -6.32 1.80
CA ASP A 207 11.64 -6.26 3.23
C ASP A 207 12.81 -6.74 4.11
N ILE A 208 13.51 -7.78 3.68
CA ILE A 208 14.74 -8.22 4.35
C ILE A 208 15.86 -7.18 4.15
N GLN A 209 16.03 -6.69 2.91
CA GLN A 209 17.08 -5.72 2.60
C GLN A 209 16.90 -4.40 3.38
N LYS A 210 15.68 -3.88 3.48
CA LYS A 210 15.39 -2.63 4.19
C LYS A 210 15.64 -2.76 5.69
N GLN A 211 15.47 -3.96 6.27
CA GLN A 211 15.80 -4.20 7.69
C GLN A 211 17.31 -4.09 7.92
N LEU A 212 18.11 -4.63 7.00
CA LEU A 212 19.58 -4.48 7.01
C LEU A 212 20.01 -3.01 6.81
N ASP A 213 19.29 -2.27 5.95
CA ASP A 213 19.53 -0.86 5.65
C ASP A 213 18.71 0.11 6.50
N SER A 214 18.16 -0.35 7.64
CA SER A 214 17.20 0.41 8.46
C SER A 214 17.71 1.79 8.89
N ARG A 215 19.02 1.92 9.13
CA ARG A 215 19.65 3.21 9.45
C ARG A 215 19.45 4.26 8.35
N HIS A 216 19.51 3.88 7.07
CA HIS A 216 19.33 4.83 5.96
C HIS A 216 17.93 5.44 5.96
N PHE A 217 16.90 4.65 6.27
CA PHE A 217 15.52 5.14 6.32
C PHE A 217 15.25 5.99 7.57
N VAL A 218 15.91 5.69 8.69
CA VAL A 218 15.93 6.56 9.88
C VAL A 218 16.57 7.91 9.54
N ASP A 219 17.73 7.91 8.86
CA ASP A 219 18.40 9.14 8.43
C ASP A 219 17.52 9.99 7.50
N PHE A 220 16.73 9.35 6.61
CA PHE A 220 15.75 10.05 5.79
C PHE A 220 14.68 10.73 6.64
N GLY A 221 14.14 10.03 7.63
CA GLY A 221 13.19 10.59 8.59
C GLY A 221 13.78 11.80 9.33
N LEU A 222 15.01 11.69 9.84
CA LEU A 222 15.69 12.77 10.57
C LEU A 222 15.95 13.99 9.68
N LEU A 223 16.42 13.80 8.45
CA LEU A 223 16.65 14.88 7.48
C LEU A 223 15.35 15.60 7.11
N GLN A 224 14.28 14.85 6.89
CA GLN A 224 12.97 15.41 6.60
C GLN A 224 12.42 16.20 7.80
N GLN A 225 12.49 15.63 9.01
CA GLN A 225 12.02 16.30 10.23
C GLN A 225 12.78 17.61 10.49
N ALA A 226 14.12 17.58 10.36
CA ALA A 226 14.94 18.79 10.50
C ALA A 226 14.53 19.88 9.49
N PHE A 227 14.22 19.51 8.25
CA PHE A 227 13.74 20.47 7.25
C PHE A 227 12.39 21.09 7.66
N VAL A 228 11.42 20.28 8.07
CA VAL A 228 10.08 20.77 8.44
C VAL A 228 10.11 21.61 9.72
N GLN A 229 10.97 21.27 10.68
CA GLN A 229 11.19 22.05 11.90
C GLN A 229 11.80 23.42 11.59
N ASP A 230 12.79 23.47 10.70
CA ASP A 230 13.45 24.73 10.35
C ASP A 230 12.59 25.63 9.45
N PHE A 231 11.64 25.07 8.69
CA PHE A 231 10.78 25.81 7.76
C PHE A 231 9.30 25.73 8.14
N THR A 232 8.96 26.02 9.40
CA THR A 232 7.56 26.16 9.79
C THR A 232 6.81 27.19 8.94
N ILE A 233 5.47 27.13 8.89
CA ILE A 233 4.64 28.13 8.19
C ILE A 233 5.01 29.56 8.58
N ASN A 234 5.31 29.80 9.86
CA ASN A 234 5.71 31.13 10.33
C ASN A 234 7.10 31.51 9.82
N ARG A 235 8.07 30.60 9.89
CA ARG A 235 9.41 30.86 9.33
C ARG A 235 9.36 31.10 7.82
N ILE A 236 8.53 30.36 7.08
CA ILE A 236 8.35 30.57 5.63
C ILE A 236 7.91 32.00 5.33
N LYS A 237 6.95 32.56 6.08
CA LYS A 237 6.49 33.95 5.87
C LYS A 237 7.64 34.95 5.94
N GLU A 238 8.58 34.71 6.84
CA GLU A 238 9.69 35.59 7.19
C GLU A 238 10.95 35.38 6.34
N LEU A 239 10.97 34.39 5.43
CA LEU A 239 12.16 34.16 4.59
C LEU A 239 12.51 35.40 3.76
N THR A 240 13.77 35.80 3.85
CA THR A 240 14.40 36.76 2.95
C THR A 240 14.77 36.08 1.62
N LEU A 241 15.28 36.85 0.65
CA LEU A 241 15.79 36.27 -0.60
C LEU A 241 16.88 35.23 -0.32
N ASP A 242 17.87 35.58 0.50
CA ASP A 242 19.02 34.71 0.79
C ASP A 242 18.64 33.48 1.62
N ASP A 243 17.62 33.58 2.47
CA ASP A 243 17.06 32.42 3.17
C ASP A 243 16.30 31.47 2.24
N TYR A 244 15.85 31.93 1.07
CA TYR A 244 15.03 31.15 0.15
C TYR A 244 15.82 30.51 -0.98
N ILE A 245 16.64 31.28 -1.70
CA ILE A 245 17.22 30.91 -3.01
C ILE A 245 18.32 29.84 -2.97
N GLU A 246 18.54 29.16 -4.11
CA GLU A 246 19.76 28.41 -4.42
C GLU A 246 20.71 29.29 -5.27
N GLY A 247 22.03 28.99 -5.28
CA GLY A 247 23.01 29.59 -6.20
C GLY A 247 24.02 30.57 -5.59
N LYS A 248 23.87 30.94 -4.30
CA LYS A 248 24.82 31.79 -3.55
C LYS A 248 25.82 31.04 -2.67
N GLY A 249 25.81 29.71 -2.72
CA GLY A 249 26.65 28.86 -1.85
C GLY A 249 26.12 28.71 -0.41
N SER A 250 24.93 29.23 -0.10
CA SER A 250 24.27 28.92 1.17
C SER A 250 23.87 27.45 1.21
N HIS A 251 24.20 26.79 2.32
CA HIS A 251 23.83 25.41 2.61
C HIS A 251 22.59 25.30 3.52
N THR A 252 22.03 26.44 3.93
CA THR A 252 20.93 26.52 4.89
C THR A 252 19.63 27.06 4.30
N SER A 253 19.67 27.59 3.07
CA SER A 253 18.49 28.17 2.42
C SER A 253 17.44 27.11 2.06
N PHE A 254 16.19 27.54 1.94
CA PHE A 254 15.04 26.68 1.65
C PHE A 254 15.25 25.85 0.37
N CYS A 255 15.54 26.51 -0.76
CA CYS A 255 15.70 25.86 -2.06
C CYS A 255 16.94 24.96 -2.09
N TYR A 256 18.05 25.37 -1.46
CA TYR A 256 19.23 24.51 -1.34
C TYR A 256 18.88 23.23 -0.58
N ARG A 257 18.26 23.34 0.60
CA ARG A 257 18.01 22.17 1.44
C ARG A 257 16.99 21.22 0.80
N ILE A 258 15.89 21.74 0.25
CA ILE A 258 14.88 20.88 -0.38
C ILE A 258 15.39 20.16 -1.63
N GLU A 259 16.30 20.77 -2.39
CA GLU A 259 16.89 20.17 -3.59
C GLU A 259 18.12 19.30 -3.30
N ARG A 260 19.02 19.77 -2.43
CA ARG A 260 20.35 19.20 -2.24
C ARG A 260 20.41 18.28 -1.03
N GLN A 261 19.89 18.72 0.11
CA GLN A 261 19.94 17.96 1.36
C GLN A 261 18.92 16.81 1.38
N LEU A 262 17.76 17.01 0.75
CA LEU A 262 16.70 15.99 0.65
C LEU A 262 16.74 15.19 -0.67
N ASP A 263 17.89 15.15 -1.37
CA ASP A 263 18.02 14.50 -2.68
C ASP A 263 17.82 12.98 -2.62
N LYS A 264 18.27 12.34 -1.55
CA LYS A 264 18.09 10.90 -1.29
C LYS A 264 16.63 10.51 -1.01
N ILE A 265 15.85 11.45 -0.49
CA ILE A 265 14.43 11.28 -0.16
C ILE A 265 13.55 11.49 -1.40
N GLY A 266 14.08 12.21 -2.39
CA GLY A 266 13.46 12.42 -3.70
C GLY A 266 14.29 13.44 -4.47
N ASN A 267 15.00 13.00 -5.50
CA ASN A 267 15.89 13.84 -6.29
C ASN A 267 15.12 14.72 -7.30
N MET A 268 15.11 16.04 -7.07
CA MET A 268 14.49 17.01 -7.98
C MET A 268 15.50 17.76 -8.89
N ARG A 269 16.78 17.34 -8.87
CA ARG A 269 17.87 17.95 -9.65
C ARG A 269 17.73 17.62 -11.14
N GLY A 270 18.44 18.39 -11.96
CA GLY A 270 18.38 18.29 -13.43
C GLY A 270 17.22 19.07 -14.05
N SER A 271 16.41 19.73 -13.23
CA SER A 271 15.43 20.73 -13.66
C SER A 271 16.03 22.13 -13.68
N THR A 272 15.37 23.07 -14.35
CA THR A 272 15.81 24.47 -14.36
C THR A 272 15.53 25.13 -13.01
N ALA A 273 16.41 26.03 -12.55
CA ALA A 273 16.23 26.81 -11.32
C ALA A 273 14.92 27.64 -11.32
N GLU A 274 14.35 27.89 -12.50
CA GLU A 274 13.03 28.49 -12.70
C GLU A 274 11.87 27.70 -12.06
N VAL A 275 12.09 26.46 -11.62
CA VAL A 275 11.12 25.69 -10.83
C VAL A 275 10.85 26.34 -9.47
N PHE A 276 11.86 26.98 -8.87
CA PHE A 276 11.75 27.65 -7.58
C PHE A 276 11.15 29.06 -7.65
N VAL A 277 10.75 29.52 -8.84
CA VAL A 277 10.22 30.86 -9.14
C VAL A 277 11.22 31.98 -8.95
N VAL A 278 11.97 32.02 -7.83
CA VAL A 278 13.05 32.97 -7.52
C VAL A 278 14.34 32.20 -7.28
N TYR A 279 15.44 32.62 -7.91
CA TYR A 279 16.74 31.96 -7.83
C TYR A 279 17.88 32.94 -8.08
N TYR A 280 19.12 32.56 -7.74
CA TYR A 280 20.31 33.35 -8.04
C TYR A 280 21.18 32.65 -9.07
N GLY A 281 21.54 33.36 -10.14
CA GLY A 281 22.38 32.77 -11.17
C GLY A 281 22.57 33.62 -12.42
N LYS A 282 23.22 33.02 -13.40
CA LYS A 282 23.51 33.60 -14.73
C LYS A 282 22.45 33.18 -15.74
N LYS A 283 22.26 33.98 -16.79
CA LYS A 283 21.41 33.63 -17.94
C LYS A 283 22.12 34.08 -19.21
N GLY A 284 22.71 33.13 -19.92
CA GLY A 284 23.58 33.39 -21.07
C GLY A 284 25.06 33.52 -20.69
N GLU A 285 25.92 33.26 -21.66
CA GLU A 285 27.37 33.34 -21.54
C GLU A 285 27.80 34.79 -21.24
N GLY A 286 28.74 34.99 -20.30
CA GLY A 286 29.21 36.32 -19.89
C GLY A 286 28.27 37.14 -18.99
N SER A 287 27.09 36.64 -18.62
CA SER A 287 26.17 37.37 -17.74
C SER A 287 26.59 37.35 -16.26
N GLU A 288 26.33 38.45 -15.55
CA GLU A 288 26.51 38.52 -14.09
C GLU A 288 25.47 37.66 -13.34
N SER A 289 25.91 37.11 -12.21
CA SER A 289 25.03 36.42 -11.27
C SER A 289 24.21 37.46 -10.50
N LYS A 290 22.88 37.32 -10.56
CA LYS A 290 21.95 38.18 -9.82
C LYS A 290 20.69 37.40 -9.44
N TYR A 291 19.86 37.99 -8.58
CA TYR A 291 18.51 37.46 -8.34
C TYR A 291 17.70 37.52 -9.64
N ARG A 292 16.98 36.44 -9.87
CA ARG A 292 16.12 36.26 -11.04
C ARG A 292 14.81 35.67 -10.57
N PHE A 293 13.76 36.00 -11.29
CA PHE A 293 12.43 35.47 -11.02
C PHE A 293 11.68 35.17 -12.32
N THR A 294 10.71 34.27 -12.21
CA THR A 294 9.81 33.89 -13.30
C THR A 294 8.46 34.59 -13.16
N LYS A 295 7.72 34.70 -14.26
CA LYS A 295 6.34 35.22 -14.27
C LYS A 295 5.28 34.12 -14.11
N LYS A 296 5.68 32.90 -13.67
CA LYS A 296 4.78 31.74 -13.54
C LYS A 296 3.66 31.96 -12.52
N LEU A 297 3.95 32.73 -11.46
CA LEU A 297 2.98 33.09 -10.42
C LEU A 297 2.28 34.43 -10.68
N GLY A 298 2.33 34.93 -11.92
CA GLY A 298 1.71 36.20 -12.31
C GLY A 298 2.76 37.25 -12.70
N GLN A 299 2.28 38.40 -13.18
CA GLN A 299 3.15 39.55 -13.40
C GLN A 299 3.57 40.12 -12.04
N VAL A 300 4.87 40.36 -11.89
CA VAL A 300 5.49 40.93 -10.68
C VAL A 300 6.57 41.91 -11.12
N ALA A 301 6.77 42.98 -10.35
CA ALA A 301 7.68 44.07 -10.67
C ALA A 301 9.15 43.75 -10.31
N ASN A 302 9.37 42.95 -9.25
CA ASN A 302 10.70 42.65 -8.72
C ASN A 302 10.75 41.28 -8.00
N GLU A 303 11.95 40.87 -7.61
CA GLU A 303 12.23 39.60 -6.94
C GLU A 303 11.59 39.47 -5.55
N TYR A 304 11.34 40.58 -4.85
CA TYR A 304 10.70 40.57 -3.53
C TYR A 304 9.20 40.25 -3.64
N GLU A 305 8.53 40.81 -4.64
CA GLU A 305 7.13 40.48 -4.93
C GLU A 305 7.00 39.03 -5.42
N ALA A 306 7.92 38.57 -6.28
CA ALA A 306 7.99 37.18 -6.69
C ALA A 306 8.19 36.23 -5.49
N LEU A 307 9.06 36.60 -4.54
CA LEU A 307 9.31 35.86 -3.31
C LEU A 307 8.04 35.83 -2.43
N SER A 308 7.35 36.96 -2.27
CA SER A 308 6.09 37.02 -1.52
C SER A 308 5.04 36.06 -2.10
N ASN A 309 4.89 36.04 -3.43
CA ASN A 309 3.94 35.18 -4.12
C ASN A 309 4.29 33.69 -3.96
N VAL A 310 5.56 33.30 -4.11
CA VAL A 310 5.96 31.89 -3.95
C VAL A 310 5.84 31.43 -2.50
N LYS A 311 6.18 32.27 -1.51
CA LYS A 311 5.94 31.98 -0.07
C LYS A 311 4.47 31.74 0.21
N SER A 312 3.59 32.59 -0.32
CA SER A 312 2.14 32.45 -0.18
C SER A 312 1.64 31.13 -0.76
N GLU A 313 2.09 30.75 -1.96
CA GLU A 313 1.70 29.49 -2.59
C GLU A 313 2.25 28.26 -1.84
N ILE A 314 3.48 28.30 -1.30
CA ILE A 314 4.01 27.23 -0.45
C ILE A 314 3.15 27.07 0.82
N ILE A 315 2.79 28.17 1.48
CA ILE A 315 1.96 28.11 2.71
C ILE A 315 0.56 27.58 2.40
N LYS A 316 -0.07 28.02 1.31
CA LYS A 316 -1.36 27.48 0.86
C LYS A 316 -1.27 25.98 0.61
N LEU A 317 -0.20 25.53 -0.05
CA LEU A 317 0.01 24.12 -0.33
C LEU A 317 0.20 23.28 0.94
N ILE A 318 1.01 23.75 1.89
CA ILE A 318 1.19 23.08 3.18
C ILE A 318 -0.15 22.97 3.90
N LYS A 319 -0.95 24.05 3.94
CA LYS A 319 -2.29 24.00 4.57
C LYS A 319 -3.23 23.00 3.87
N ALA A 320 -3.28 23.03 2.53
CA ALA A 320 -4.11 22.13 1.75
C ALA A 320 -3.69 20.65 1.92
N GLY A 321 -2.39 20.37 2.00
CA GLY A 321 -1.87 19.04 2.28
C GLY A 321 -2.30 18.51 3.65
N ARG A 322 -2.34 19.37 4.69
CA ARG A 322 -2.78 18.98 6.03
C ARG A 322 -4.23 18.51 6.05
N THR A 323 -5.09 19.21 5.32
CA THR A 323 -6.54 18.94 5.26
C THR A 323 -6.91 17.98 4.12
N LYS A 324 -5.91 17.44 3.40
CA LYS A 324 -6.09 16.61 2.20
C LYS A 324 -7.02 17.26 1.15
N ASP A 325 -7.02 18.58 1.05
CA ASP A 325 -7.87 19.33 0.12
C ASP A 325 -7.30 19.26 -1.30
N GLU A 326 -7.81 18.30 -2.07
CA GLU A 326 -7.36 18.01 -3.44
C GLU A 326 -7.61 19.16 -4.41
N ASN A 327 -8.70 19.93 -4.20
CA ASN A 327 -9.05 21.05 -5.06
C ASN A 327 -8.08 22.21 -4.82
N ALA A 328 -7.71 22.47 -3.56
CA ALA A 328 -6.69 23.46 -3.21
C ALA A 328 -5.29 23.04 -3.69
N ILE A 329 -4.92 21.75 -3.56
CA ILE A 329 -3.65 21.23 -4.10
C ILE A 329 -3.60 21.37 -5.63
N HIS A 330 -4.71 21.06 -6.31
CA HIS A 330 -4.79 21.15 -7.76
C HIS A 330 -4.66 22.60 -8.25
N SER A 331 -5.40 23.52 -7.64
CA SER A 331 -5.43 24.94 -8.01
C SER A 331 -4.17 25.70 -7.60
N ASN A 332 -3.33 25.14 -6.71
CA ASN A 332 -2.05 25.71 -6.35
C ASN A 332 -1.15 25.92 -7.58
N ARG A 333 -0.47 27.07 -7.64
CA ARG A 333 0.18 27.53 -8.88
C ARG A 333 1.65 27.15 -8.99
N LEU A 334 2.21 26.45 -8.00
CA LEU A 334 3.58 25.93 -8.07
C LEU A 334 3.71 24.87 -9.17
N ALA A 335 4.89 24.79 -9.78
CA ALA A 335 5.21 23.73 -10.73
C ALA A 335 5.10 22.36 -10.06
N ASP A 336 4.55 21.36 -10.76
CA ASP A 336 4.25 20.05 -10.18
C ASP A 336 5.45 19.40 -9.48
N LEU A 337 6.65 19.47 -10.08
CA LEU A 337 7.88 18.97 -9.48
C LEU A 337 8.09 19.53 -8.06
N PHE A 338 7.94 20.84 -7.90
CA PHE A 338 8.14 21.53 -6.64
C PHE A 338 6.96 21.32 -5.69
N LYS A 339 5.74 21.39 -6.21
CA LYS A 339 4.49 21.18 -5.48
C LYS A 339 4.50 19.83 -4.75
N TYR A 340 4.70 18.74 -5.48
CA TYR A 340 4.64 17.41 -4.88
C TYR A 340 5.90 17.05 -4.07
N LYS A 341 7.05 17.69 -4.35
CA LYS A 341 8.22 17.61 -3.45
C LYS A 341 7.92 18.25 -2.09
N VAL A 342 7.30 19.44 -2.08
CA VAL A 342 6.88 20.10 -0.83
C VAL A 342 5.85 19.23 -0.09
N LEU A 343 4.79 18.75 -0.76
CA LEU A 343 3.79 17.88 -0.12
C LEU A 343 4.39 16.61 0.49
N GLY A 344 5.18 15.87 -0.29
CA GLY A 344 5.85 14.64 0.20
C GLY A 344 6.91 14.91 1.27
N THR A 345 7.42 16.14 1.39
CA THR A 345 8.33 16.53 2.47
C THR A 345 7.58 16.89 3.74
N TYR A 346 6.46 17.63 3.67
CA TYR A 346 5.69 18.02 4.87
C TYR A 346 4.79 16.92 5.41
N TYR A 347 4.26 16.06 4.55
CA TYR A 347 3.34 14.98 4.92
C TYR A 347 3.78 13.66 4.27
N PRO A 348 4.93 13.10 4.70
CA PRO A 348 5.52 11.92 4.06
C PRO A 348 4.68 10.65 4.23
N SER A 349 3.77 10.58 5.20
CA SER A 349 2.81 9.47 5.33
C SER A 349 1.69 9.52 4.28
N GLU A 350 1.34 10.71 3.80
CA GLU A 350 0.17 10.96 2.94
C GLU A 350 0.53 11.07 1.45
N TYR A 351 1.70 11.65 1.14
CA TYR A 351 2.11 11.89 -0.25
C TYR A 351 3.47 11.26 -0.53
N LEU A 352 3.61 10.68 -1.72
CA LEU A 352 4.87 10.10 -2.17
C LEU A 352 5.87 11.20 -2.56
N ASN A 353 7.15 11.01 -2.23
CA ASN A 353 8.26 11.76 -2.84
C ASN A 353 8.57 11.30 -4.27
N LEU A 354 7.52 11.19 -5.08
CA LEU A 354 7.55 10.74 -6.46
C LEU A 354 6.67 11.68 -7.29
N TYR A 355 7.29 12.64 -7.96
CA TYR A 355 6.64 13.84 -8.50
C TYR A 355 6.80 14.02 -10.01
N SER A 356 7.57 13.15 -10.67
CA SER A 356 7.73 13.19 -12.12
C SER A 356 6.67 12.34 -12.80
N HIS A 357 5.87 12.94 -13.69
CA HIS A 357 4.92 12.22 -14.54
C HIS A 357 5.58 11.00 -15.21
N ARG A 358 6.76 11.18 -15.80
CA ARG A 358 7.49 10.11 -16.49
C ARG A 358 7.82 8.93 -15.57
N HIS A 359 8.24 9.19 -14.33
CA HIS A 359 8.60 8.12 -13.40
C HIS A 359 7.36 7.42 -12.83
N ILE A 360 6.32 8.19 -12.49
CA ILE A 360 5.08 7.62 -11.97
C ILE A 360 4.40 6.77 -13.06
N ASP A 361 4.33 7.27 -14.29
CA ASP A 361 3.72 6.54 -15.41
C ASP A 361 4.48 5.24 -15.72
N PHE A 362 5.81 5.28 -15.60
CA PHE A 362 6.65 4.09 -15.70
C PHE A 362 6.27 3.05 -14.65
N PHE A 363 6.24 3.41 -13.36
CA PHE A 363 5.90 2.44 -12.30
C PHE A 363 4.45 1.94 -12.40
N ILE A 364 3.49 2.82 -12.70
CA ILE A 364 2.10 2.43 -12.96
C ILE A 364 2.02 1.40 -14.08
N SER A 365 2.76 1.62 -15.17
CA SER A 365 2.79 0.69 -16.29
C SER A 365 3.49 -0.64 -15.95
N GLU A 366 4.59 -0.60 -15.20
CA GLU A 366 5.32 -1.78 -14.76
C GLU A 366 4.48 -2.68 -13.83
N LEU A 367 3.66 -2.04 -12.98
CA LEU A 367 2.72 -2.70 -12.07
C LEU A 367 1.40 -3.09 -12.74
N GLY A 368 1.08 -2.48 -13.89
CA GLY A 368 -0.18 -2.68 -14.61
C GLY A 368 -1.38 -2.00 -13.95
N LEU A 369 -1.15 -0.91 -13.22
CA LEU A 369 -2.19 -0.17 -12.50
C LEU A 369 -2.96 0.77 -13.46
N ASN A 370 -4.19 1.15 -13.07
CA ASN A 370 -4.99 2.14 -13.82
C ASN A 370 -5.43 3.26 -12.87
N PRO A 371 -4.85 4.48 -12.98
CA PRO A 371 -5.23 5.59 -12.13
C PRO A 371 -6.60 6.17 -12.52
N ASN A 372 -7.31 6.72 -11.55
CA ASN A 372 -8.64 7.33 -11.77
C ASN A 372 -8.58 8.70 -12.50
N GLY A 373 -7.37 9.23 -12.70
CA GLY A 373 -7.14 10.50 -13.40
C GLY A 373 -5.69 10.65 -13.85
N LYS A 374 -5.41 11.74 -14.58
CA LYS A 374 -4.10 12.00 -15.20
C LYS A 374 -3.14 12.78 -14.32
N ARG A 375 -3.63 13.34 -13.19
CA ARG A 375 -2.84 14.21 -12.32
C ARG A 375 -1.85 13.37 -11.52
N ILE A 376 -0.74 13.98 -11.10
CA ILE A 376 0.24 13.29 -10.23
C ILE A 376 -0.42 12.76 -8.96
N LEU A 377 -1.32 13.52 -8.33
CA LEU A 377 -2.02 13.06 -7.12
C LEU A 377 -2.85 11.79 -7.38
N ASP A 378 -3.63 11.74 -8.47
CA ASP A 378 -4.43 10.56 -8.85
C ASP A 378 -3.53 9.33 -9.03
N LYS A 379 -2.36 9.55 -9.60
CA LYS A 379 -1.36 8.53 -9.86
C LYS A 379 -0.60 8.08 -8.61
N GLN A 380 -0.30 8.99 -7.68
CA GLN A 380 0.25 8.63 -6.37
C GLN A 380 -0.74 7.79 -5.57
N LYS A 381 -2.02 8.15 -5.58
CA LYS A 381 -3.08 7.39 -4.89
C LYS A 381 -3.18 5.95 -5.35
N VAL A 382 -3.13 5.68 -6.67
CA VAL A 382 -3.19 4.29 -7.13
C VAL A 382 -1.95 3.48 -6.71
N LEU A 383 -0.79 4.12 -6.59
CA LEU A 383 0.43 3.49 -6.07
C LEU A 383 0.34 3.25 -4.55
N LEU A 384 -0.26 4.17 -3.79
CA LEU A 384 -0.50 4.02 -2.36
C LEU A 384 -1.53 2.91 -2.08
N LEU A 385 -2.64 2.86 -2.81
CA LEU A 385 -3.60 1.77 -2.72
C LEU A 385 -2.95 0.40 -3.03
N PHE A 386 -2.06 0.36 -4.02
CA PHE A 386 -1.29 -0.84 -4.31
C PHE A 386 -0.35 -1.23 -3.16
N LYS A 387 0.33 -0.26 -2.54
CA LYS A 387 1.15 -0.46 -1.33
C LYS A 387 0.31 -0.99 -0.16
N GLU A 388 -0.85 -0.40 0.09
CA GLU A 388 -1.77 -0.76 1.19
C GLU A 388 -2.41 -2.14 1.00
N SER A 389 -2.54 -2.61 -0.24
CA SER A 389 -3.11 -3.92 -0.55
C SER A 389 -2.22 -5.12 -0.19
N ASP A 390 -0.97 -4.90 0.20
CA ASP A 390 -0.01 -5.97 0.52
C ASP A 390 0.41 -5.95 1.99
N GLU A 391 0.43 -7.15 2.61
CA GLU A 391 0.66 -7.36 4.04
C GLU A 391 2.03 -6.85 4.55
N LEU A 392 3.06 -6.82 3.69
CA LEU A 392 4.38 -6.30 4.05
C LEU A 392 4.48 -4.82 3.71
N MET A 393 4.07 -4.44 2.48
CA MET A 393 4.21 -3.05 2.02
C MET A 393 3.34 -2.07 2.79
N VAL A 394 2.22 -2.50 3.37
CA VAL A 394 1.39 -1.65 4.24
C VAL A 394 2.20 -1.11 5.43
N LYS A 395 3.10 -1.94 5.99
CA LYS A 395 3.99 -1.60 7.11
C LYS A 395 5.18 -0.72 6.71
N TRP A 396 5.38 -0.48 5.42
CA TRP A 396 6.48 0.35 4.93
C TRP A 396 6.10 1.83 5.01
N THR A 397 7.07 2.67 5.34
CA THR A 397 7.00 4.11 5.09
C THR A 397 6.98 4.38 3.58
N ASN A 398 6.50 5.56 3.18
CA ASN A 398 6.55 5.96 1.77
C ASN A 398 7.99 6.17 1.26
N PHE A 399 8.97 6.37 2.14
CA PHE A 399 10.39 6.39 1.75
C PHE A 399 10.88 4.99 1.35
N GLU A 400 10.53 3.97 2.14
CA GLU A 400 10.83 2.57 1.83
C GLU A 400 10.11 2.13 0.56
N PHE A 401 8.81 2.44 0.43
CA PHE A 401 8.06 2.11 -0.78
C PHE A 401 8.61 2.79 -2.04
N ASN A 402 8.98 4.07 -1.97
CA ASN A 402 9.66 4.74 -3.09
C ASN A 402 10.97 4.04 -3.44
N SER A 403 11.79 3.68 -2.44
CA SER A 403 13.05 2.96 -2.67
C SER A 403 12.83 1.60 -3.31
N PHE A 404 11.78 0.87 -2.90
CA PHE A 404 11.37 -0.39 -3.51
C PHE A 404 11.05 -0.22 -5.01
N LEU A 405 10.28 0.80 -5.39
CA LEU A 405 9.92 1.03 -6.79
C LEU A 405 11.18 1.19 -7.67
N TYR A 406 12.12 2.02 -7.24
CA TYR A 406 13.36 2.25 -7.98
C TYR A 406 14.32 1.05 -7.95
N THR A 407 14.39 0.32 -6.84
CA THR A 407 15.28 -0.84 -6.70
C THR A 407 14.79 -2.02 -7.51
N THR A 408 13.46 -2.20 -7.59
CA THR A 408 12.82 -3.33 -8.27
C THR A 408 12.64 -3.09 -9.76
N PHE A 409 12.17 -1.91 -10.16
CA PHE A 409 11.85 -1.61 -11.55
C PHE A 409 12.88 -0.72 -12.25
N GLY A 410 13.81 -0.11 -11.51
CA GLY A 410 14.81 0.79 -12.06
C GLY A 410 14.26 2.18 -12.36
N ARG A 411 14.87 2.86 -13.34
CA ARG A 411 14.49 4.20 -13.80
C ARG A 411 13.93 4.16 -15.21
N PRO A 412 13.00 5.06 -15.56
CA PRO A 412 12.51 5.14 -16.93
C PRO A 412 13.64 5.52 -17.91
N PRO A 413 13.70 4.89 -19.10
CA PRO A 413 14.73 5.14 -20.12
C PRO A 413 14.80 6.62 -20.54
N SER A 414 16.00 7.13 -20.83
CA SER A 414 16.29 8.57 -20.99
C SER A 414 15.47 9.28 -22.07
N ASN A 415 15.04 8.56 -23.09
CA ASN A 415 14.33 9.03 -24.28
C ASN A 415 13.49 7.91 -24.93
N ASP A 416 12.50 8.30 -25.75
CA ASP A 416 11.51 7.39 -26.37
C ASP A 416 12.14 6.28 -27.24
N GLU A 417 13.30 6.54 -27.87
CA GLU A 417 14.06 5.54 -28.63
C GLU A 417 14.72 4.48 -27.73
N GLN A 418 15.18 4.88 -26.53
CA GLN A 418 15.65 3.93 -25.52
C GLN A 418 14.49 3.18 -24.86
N GLU A 419 13.30 3.77 -24.75
CA GLU A 419 12.10 3.09 -24.25
C GLU A 419 11.74 1.86 -25.09
N GLN A 420 11.77 1.98 -26.42
CA GLN A 420 11.46 0.87 -27.32
C GLN A 420 12.52 -0.22 -27.32
N SER A 421 13.80 0.13 -27.19
CA SER A 421 14.92 -0.83 -27.17
C SER A 421 15.07 -1.57 -25.83
N GLN A 422 14.70 -0.94 -24.70
CA GLN A 422 14.67 -1.56 -23.38
C GLN A 422 13.35 -2.29 -23.07
N GLY A 423 12.40 -2.30 -24.01
CA GLY A 423 11.12 -2.99 -23.85
C GLY A 423 10.17 -2.33 -22.84
N ALA A 424 10.37 -1.04 -22.53
CA ALA A 424 9.48 -0.26 -21.69
C ALA A 424 8.15 -0.01 -22.41
N LEU A 425 7.04 -0.06 -21.67
CA LEU A 425 5.71 0.13 -22.21
C LEU A 425 5.33 1.62 -22.16
N PRO A 426 4.81 2.22 -23.25
CA PRO A 426 4.51 3.65 -23.25
C PRO A 426 3.35 3.98 -22.30
N ALA A 427 3.39 5.12 -21.63
CA ALA A 427 2.35 5.55 -20.68
C ALA A 427 0.93 5.38 -21.25
N ILE A 428 0.02 4.81 -20.46
CA ILE A 428 -1.34 4.42 -20.92
C ILE A 428 -2.13 5.60 -21.51
N GLU A 429 -1.89 6.81 -21.03
CA GLU A 429 -2.55 8.05 -21.46
C GLU A 429 -2.15 8.50 -22.87
N LYS A 430 -0.96 8.08 -23.33
CA LYS A 430 -0.47 8.38 -24.68
C LYS A 430 -0.99 7.39 -25.71
N VAL A 431 -1.64 6.30 -25.28
CA VAL A 431 -2.10 5.23 -26.15
C VAL A 431 -3.39 5.65 -26.85
N LYS A 432 -3.40 5.51 -28.18
CA LYS A 432 -4.52 5.79 -29.06
C LYS A 432 -4.90 4.50 -29.81
N PRO A 433 -5.76 3.67 -29.21
CA PRO A 433 -6.16 2.40 -29.82
C PRO A 433 -7.05 2.62 -31.04
N GLU A 434 -6.93 1.72 -32.03
CA GLU A 434 -7.77 1.67 -33.22
C GLU A 434 -8.60 0.38 -33.22
N ILE A 435 -9.92 0.49 -33.35
CA ILE A 435 -10.79 -0.68 -33.50
C ILE A 435 -10.71 -1.14 -34.96
N ILE A 436 -10.45 -2.42 -35.16
CA ILE A 436 -10.39 -3.06 -36.47
C ILE A 436 -11.37 -4.24 -36.52
N ASP A 437 -11.93 -4.48 -37.70
CA ASP A 437 -12.77 -5.65 -37.96
C ASP A 437 -12.02 -6.58 -38.91
N LEU A 438 -11.84 -7.85 -38.49
CA LEU A 438 -11.23 -8.90 -39.29
C LEU A 438 -12.26 -10.03 -39.46
N SER A 439 -12.32 -10.62 -40.66
CA SER A 439 -13.15 -11.79 -40.94
C SER A 439 -12.49 -13.06 -40.40
N ILE A 440 -13.33 -14.00 -39.93
CA ILE A 440 -12.90 -15.36 -39.57
C ILE A 440 -13.24 -16.28 -40.74
N ASP A 441 -12.23 -16.63 -41.52
CA ASP A 441 -12.33 -17.54 -42.66
C ASP A 441 -12.14 -19.00 -42.20
N GLU A 442 -12.57 -19.96 -43.03
CA GLU A 442 -12.36 -21.38 -42.76
C GLU A 442 -10.87 -21.74 -42.76
N ILE A 443 -10.47 -22.61 -41.83
CA ILE A 443 -9.09 -23.09 -41.75
C ILE A 443 -8.79 -23.87 -43.02
N SER A 444 -7.92 -23.34 -43.87
CA SER A 444 -7.42 -24.06 -45.04
C SER A 444 -6.70 -25.34 -44.60
N LYS A 445 -7.01 -26.45 -45.26
CA LYS A 445 -6.29 -27.71 -45.06
C LYS A 445 -4.87 -27.58 -45.61
N ASP A 446 -3.94 -27.49 -44.65
CA ASP A 446 -2.57 -28.00 -44.67
C ASP A 446 -1.39 -27.09 -45.06
N ASN A 447 -0.36 -27.13 -44.21
CA ASN A 447 1.03 -27.45 -44.53
C ASN A 447 1.82 -27.47 -43.21
N GLY A 448 2.35 -28.65 -42.84
CA GLY A 448 3.10 -28.89 -41.62
C GLY A 448 4.17 -27.84 -41.33
N ILE A 449 4.08 -27.19 -40.17
CA ILE A 449 5.14 -26.34 -39.64
C ILE A 449 6.27 -27.26 -39.20
N LYS A 450 7.32 -27.38 -40.03
CA LYS A 450 8.62 -27.94 -39.61
C LYS A 450 9.16 -27.09 -38.46
N GLY A 451 9.12 -27.64 -37.25
CA GLY A 451 9.75 -27.04 -36.08
C GLY A 451 11.27 -26.95 -36.29
N LYS A 452 11.78 -25.77 -36.62
CA LYS A 452 13.20 -25.46 -36.37
C LYS A 452 13.40 -25.47 -34.86
N GLY A 453 14.30 -26.31 -34.38
CA GLY A 453 14.69 -26.36 -32.97
C GLY A 453 15.21 -25.00 -32.54
N GLU A 454 14.40 -24.25 -31.80
CA GLU A 454 14.82 -23.03 -31.13
C GLU A 454 15.46 -23.40 -29.79
N ALA A 455 16.63 -22.82 -29.54
CA ALA A 455 17.35 -22.89 -28.28
C ALA A 455 16.42 -22.61 -27.09
N LYS A 456 16.62 -23.32 -25.97
CA LYS A 456 15.83 -23.19 -24.73
C LYS A 456 15.64 -21.69 -24.39
N PRO A 457 14.45 -21.12 -24.60
CA PRO A 457 14.22 -19.72 -24.29
C PRO A 457 14.32 -19.52 -22.78
N ASN A 458 14.79 -18.36 -22.34
CA ASN A 458 14.70 -17.98 -20.93
C ASN A 458 13.20 -17.81 -20.56
N TYR A 459 12.59 -18.86 -20.01
CA TYR A 459 11.14 -18.95 -19.80
C TYR A 459 10.59 -17.86 -18.88
N LYS A 460 11.42 -17.31 -17.98
CA LYS A 460 11.04 -16.32 -16.97
C LYS A 460 10.79 -14.93 -17.57
N GLU A 461 11.78 -14.38 -18.28
CA GLU A 461 11.69 -13.05 -18.93
C GLU A 461 10.57 -12.97 -19.99
N LYS A 462 10.36 -14.06 -20.73
CA LYS A 462 9.28 -14.14 -21.74
C LYS A 462 7.90 -14.17 -21.10
N ALA A 463 7.75 -14.85 -19.96
CA ALA A 463 6.51 -14.85 -19.19
C ALA A 463 6.22 -13.47 -18.59
N ASP A 464 7.28 -12.78 -18.13
CA ASP A 464 7.15 -11.46 -17.53
C ASP A 464 6.60 -10.43 -18.50
N ARG A 465 7.22 -10.39 -19.67
CA ARG A 465 6.81 -9.53 -20.77
C ARG A 465 5.37 -9.81 -21.19
N ASN A 466 4.97 -11.06 -21.30
CA ASN A 466 3.62 -11.43 -21.75
C ASN A 466 2.52 -11.05 -20.75
N ASN A 467 2.76 -11.13 -19.43
CA ASN A 467 1.77 -10.71 -18.44
C ASN A 467 1.66 -9.17 -18.36
N ARG A 468 2.78 -8.44 -18.39
CA ARG A 468 2.74 -6.97 -18.48
C ARG A 468 1.95 -6.51 -19.71
N LEU A 469 2.15 -7.22 -20.82
CA LEU A 469 1.40 -6.99 -22.05
C LEU A 469 -0.08 -7.34 -21.90
N GLY A 470 -0.43 -8.42 -21.18
CA GLY A 470 -1.80 -8.82 -20.84
C GLY A 470 -2.54 -7.75 -20.04
N LYS A 471 -2.02 -7.38 -18.86
CA LYS A 471 -2.57 -6.28 -18.03
C LYS A 471 -2.67 -4.97 -18.79
N ARG A 472 -1.68 -4.69 -19.64
CA ARG A 472 -1.72 -3.51 -20.51
C ARG A 472 -2.88 -3.60 -21.51
N GLY A 473 -3.08 -4.75 -22.14
CA GLY A 473 -4.23 -5.00 -23.00
C GLY A 473 -5.55 -4.75 -22.26
N GLU A 474 -5.71 -5.30 -21.06
CA GLU A 474 -6.88 -5.08 -20.21
C GLU A 474 -7.10 -3.59 -19.92
N ASN A 475 -6.07 -2.87 -19.50
CA ASN A 475 -6.15 -1.43 -19.24
C ASN A 475 -6.48 -0.62 -20.51
N ILE A 476 -5.95 -1.01 -21.69
CA ILE A 476 -6.29 -0.37 -22.97
C ILE A 476 -7.78 -0.57 -23.26
N VAL A 477 -8.29 -1.79 -23.15
CA VAL A 477 -9.70 -2.10 -23.42
C VAL A 477 -10.61 -1.41 -22.41
N PHE A 478 -10.28 -1.46 -21.12
CA PHE A 478 -11.05 -0.81 -20.06
C PHE A 478 -11.18 0.71 -20.30
N ASN A 479 -10.11 1.36 -20.72
CA ASN A 479 -10.15 2.80 -21.01
C ASN A 479 -11.02 3.14 -22.23
N ILE A 480 -11.05 2.27 -23.25
CA ILE A 480 -11.96 2.46 -24.40
C ILE A 480 -13.41 2.31 -23.96
N GLU A 481 -13.71 1.28 -23.17
CA GLU A 481 -15.06 1.05 -22.65
C GLU A 481 -15.48 2.20 -21.71
N LYS A 482 -14.56 2.78 -20.94
CA LYS A 482 -14.79 3.99 -20.14
C LYS A 482 -15.13 5.21 -21.00
N GLU A 483 -14.43 5.43 -22.10
CA GLU A 483 -14.77 6.52 -23.04
C GLU A 483 -16.12 6.25 -23.74
N PHE A 484 -16.43 4.99 -24.07
CA PHE A 484 -17.74 4.59 -24.59
C PHE A 484 -18.87 4.90 -23.58
N PHE A 485 -18.70 4.57 -22.30
CA PHE A 485 -19.66 4.92 -21.24
C PHE A 485 -19.89 6.42 -21.17
N LYS A 486 -18.82 7.20 -21.24
CA LYS A 486 -18.89 8.67 -21.24
C LYS A 486 -19.66 9.21 -22.45
N GLN A 487 -19.45 8.63 -23.63
CA GLN A 487 -20.15 9.01 -24.86
C GLN A 487 -21.64 8.66 -24.81
N MET A 488 -21.98 7.49 -24.27
CA MET A 488 -23.37 7.01 -24.14
C MET A 488 -24.09 7.57 -22.92
N GLY A 489 -23.39 8.28 -22.03
CA GLY A 489 -23.97 8.79 -20.78
C GLY A 489 -24.30 7.68 -19.78
N PHE A 490 -23.62 6.54 -19.85
CA PHE A 490 -23.84 5.43 -18.92
C PHE A 490 -23.19 5.68 -17.56
N PRO A 491 -23.76 5.14 -16.47
CA PRO A 491 -23.17 5.26 -15.15
C PRO A 491 -21.87 4.44 -15.06
N ILE A 492 -20.77 5.09 -14.66
CA ILE A 492 -19.42 4.49 -14.68
C ILE A 492 -19.30 3.31 -13.71
N GLU A 493 -20.08 3.28 -12.64
CA GLU A 493 -20.15 2.20 -11.66
C GLU A 493 -20.62 0.87 -12.26
N LYS A 494 -21.25 0.87 -13.44
CA LYS A 494 -21.60 -0.35 -14.18
C LYS A 494 -20.45 -0.93 -14.99
N LEU A 495 -19.34 -0.21 -15.15
CA LEU A 495 -18.13 -0.70 -15.80
C LEU A 495 -17.19 -1.30 -14.74
N ILE A 496 -16.97 -2.61 -14.80
CA ILE A 496 -16.22 -3.35 -13.77
C ILE A 496 -14.99 -4.02 -14.40
N HIS A 497 -13.79 -3.71 -13.87
CA HIS A 497 -12.57 -4.44 -14.19
C HIS A 497 -12.53 -5.71 -13.31
N SER A 498 -13.08 -6.78 -13.84
CA SER A 498 -13.41 -8.01 -13.11
C SER A 498 -12.17 -8.81 -12.68
N SER A 499 -11.10 -8.77 -13.47
CA SER A 499 -9.80 -9.39 -13.15
C SER A 499 -9.09 -8.76 -11.93
N ARG A 500 -9.58 -7.63 -11.40
CA ARG A 500 -9.08 -7.05 -10.14
C ARG A 500 -9.76 -7.60 -8.89
N ASN A 501 -10.93 -8.22 -9.06
CA ASN A 501 -11.82 -8.57 -7.95
C ASN A 501 -12.00 -10.08 -7.79
N ASP A 502 -12.14 -10.84 -8.89
CA ASP A 502 -12.26 -12.30 -8.84
C ASP A 502 -11.93 -12.96 -10.20
N ASP A 503 -10.79 -13.67 -10.27
CA ASP A 503 -10.35 -14.43 -11.46
C ASP A 503 -11.27 -15.61 -11.83
N ARG A 504 -12.26 -15.94 -10.98
CA ARG A 504 -13.21 -17.05 -11.23
C ARG A 504 -14.35 -16.68 -12.19
N LEU A 505 -14.50 -15.40 -12.51
CA LEU A 505 -15.62 -14.92 -13.33
C LEU A 505 -15.54 -15.39 -14.79
N GLY A 506 -14.32 -15.64 -15.29
CA GLY A 506 -14.06 -16.13 -16.65
C GLY A 506 -14.20 -15.06 -17.74
N TYR A 507 -13.99 -13.80 -17.37
CA TYR A 507 -13.84 -12.64 -18.25
C TYR A 507 -13.10 -11.52 -17.50
N ASP A 508 -12.40 -10.64 -18.22
CA ASP A 508 -11.60 -9.56 -17.63
C ASP A 508 -12.42 -8.30 -17.31
N ILE A 509 -13.39 -7.95 -18.14
CA ILE A 509 -14.14 -6.68 -18.05
C ILE A 509 -15.64 -6.95 -18.23
N GLN A 510 -16.45 -6.38 -17.34
CA GLN A 510 -17.89 -6.26 -17.51
C GLN A 510 -18.24 -4.84 -17.93
N SER A 511 -18.95 -4.71 -19.05
CA SER A 511 -19.32 -3.46 -19.69
C SER A 511 -20.81 -3.49 -20.09
N LEU A 512 -21.25 -2.50 -20.86
CA LEU A 512 -22.57 -2.45 -21.51
C LEU A 512 -22.39 -2.36 -23.02
N ASP A 513 -23.36 -2.87 -23.77
CA ASP A 513 -23.49 -2.59 -25.20
C ASP A 513 -24.31 -1.33 -25.46
N ILE A 514 -24.60 -1.03 -26.74
CA ILE A 514 -25.34 0.16 -27.15
C ILE A 514 -26.80 0.15 -26.66
N ASP A 515 -27.36 -1.04 -26.45
CA ASP A 515 -28.74 -1.23 -25.98
C ASP A 515 -28.81 -1.28 -24.43
N GLY A 516 -27.66 -1.15 -23.75
CA GLY A 516 -27.56 -1.19 -22.30
C GLY A 516 -27.61 -2.60 -21.70
N LYS A 517 -27.47 -3.65 -22.51
CA LYS A 517 -27.33 -5.03 -22.03
C LYS A 517 -25.90 -5.27 -21.54
N ILE A 518 -25.77 -6.13 -20.52
CA ILE A 518 -24.46 -6.50 -19.97
C ILE A 518 -23.61 -7.16 -21.07
N LYS A 519 -22.38 -6.69 -21.19
CA LYS A 519 -21.36 -7.14 -22.13
C LYS A 519 -20.17 -7.70 -21.35
N TYR A 520 -19.78 -8.94 -21.62
CA TYR A 520 -18.64 -9.59 -20.98
C TYR A 520 -17.45 -9.61 -21.94
N ILE A 521 -16.28 -9.16 -21.51
CA ILE A 521 -15.10 -9.01 -22.38
C ILE A 521 -13.90 -9.72 -21.78
N GLU A 522 -13.36 -10.66 -22.54
CA GLU A 522 -12.07 -11.30 -22.30
C GLU A 522 -10.99 -10.68 -23.20
N VAL A 523 -9.82 -10.35 -22.65
CA VAL A 523 -8.79 -9.56 -23.33
C VAL A 523 -7.54 -10.40 -23.60
N LYS A 524 -7.12 -10.49 -24.86
CA LYS A 524 -5.89 -11.17 -25.28
C LYS A 524 -4.94 -10.19 -25.94
N ALA A 525 -3.75 -10.00 -25.38
CA ALA A 525 -2.78 -9.01 -25.87
C ALA A 525 -1.56 -9.65 -26.56
N THR A 526 -1.05 -9.01 -27.61
CA THR A 526 0.14 -9.44 -28.35
C THR A 526 0.97 -8.27 -28.88
N GLN A 527 2.28 -8.47 -29.05
CA GLN A 527 3.19 -7.48 -29.68
C GLN A 527 3.15 -7.57 -31.21
N ARG A 528 2.55 -8.63 -31.75
CA ARG A 528 2.49 -8.87 -33.19
C ARG A 528 1.54 -7.88 -33.86
N GLN A 529 1.83 -7.58 -35.13
CA GLN A 529 0.92 -6.87 -36.02
C GLN A 529 -0.37 -7.69 -36.26
N LYS A 530 -1.43 -7.01 -36.71
CA LYS A 530 -2.71 -7.66 -37.07
C LYS A 530 -2.49 -8.80 -38.07
N GLY A 531 -3.16 -9.93 -37.85
CA GLY A 531 -3.04 -11.13 -38.66
C GLY A 531 -3.54 -12.37 -37.92
N ASN A 532 -3.02 -13.55 -38.28
CA ASN A 532 -3.42 -14.81 -37.64
C ASN A 532 -3.24 -14.75 -36.13
N ALA A 533 -4.36 -14.75 -35.41
CA ALA A 533 -4.39 -14.73 -33.96
C ALA A 533 -4.17 -16.14 -33.42
N ASN A 534 -3.21 -16.27 -32.51
CA ASN A 534 -3.01 -17.48 -31.71
C ASN A 534 -2.88 -17.02 -30.26
N PHE A 535 -3.86 -17.39 -29.45
CA PHE A 535 -3.94 -17.06 -28.04
C PHE A 535 -4.44 -18.27 -27.25
N ILE A 536 -4.11 -18.29 -25.97
CA ILE A 536 -4.55 -19.33 -25.04
C ILE A 536 -5.86 -18.87 -24.41
N ILE A 537 -6.83 -19.77 -24.33
CA ILE A 537 -8.06 -19.61 -23.58
C ILE A 537 -8.12 -20.67 -22.48
N THR A 538 -8.64 -20.32 -21.31
CA THR A 538 -8.85 -21.28 -20.22
C THR A 538 -10.18 -22.02 -20.39
N GLU A 539 -10.34 -23.18 -19.73
CA GLU A 539 -11.62 -23.91 -19.83
C GLU A 539 -12.77 -23.10 -19.22
N ASN A 540 -12.53 -22.33 -18.14
CA ASN A 540 -13.53 -21.44 -17.56
C ASN A 540 -13.94 -20.32 -18.53
N GLU A 541 -12.98 -19.63 -19.16
CA GLU A 541 -13.26 -18.61 -20.18
C GLU A 541 -14.05 -19.19 -21.36
N LYS A 542 -13.68 -20.40 -21.81
CA LYS A 542 -14.39 -21.10 -22.88
C LYS A 542 -15.82 -21.44 -22.45
N GLU A 543 -16.00 -22.03 -21.28
CA GLU A 543 -17.32 -22.37 -20.73
C GLU A 543 -18.20 -21.12 -20.59
N LYS A 544 -17.65 -20.00 -20.09
CA LYS A 544 -18.37 -18.73 -20.00
C LYS A 544 -18.71 -18.16 -21.37
N SER A 545 -17.80 -18.23 -22.34
CA SER A 545 -18.07 -17.81 -23.70
C SER A 545 -19.15 -18.65 -24.39
N GLU A 546 -19.24 -19.94 -24.07
CA GLU A 546 -20.28 -20.85 -24.58
C GLU A 546 -21.65 -20.61 -23.95
N ASN A 547 -21.70 -20.18 -22.67
CA ASN A 547 -22.94 -20.09 -21.90
C ASN A 547 -23.49 -18.67 -21.71
N LEU A 548 -22.65 -17.64 -21.63
CA LEU A 548 -23.07 -16.25 -21.48
C LEU A 548 -23.41 -15.65 -22.84
N ASP A 549 -24.52 -14.91 -22.92
CA ASP A 549 -24.82 -14.06 -24.07
C ASP A 549 -24.01 -12.77 -24.02
N ASN A 550 -23.77 -12.16 -25.17
CA ASN A 550 -23.05 -10.88 -25.28
C ASN A 550 -21.61 -10.96 -24.73
N TYR A 551 -20.97 -12.12 -24.97
CA TYR A 551 -19.58 -12.38 -24.59
C TYR A 551 -18.65 -12.06 -25.76
N PHE A 552 -17.57 -11.34 -25.50
CA PHE A 552 -16.58 -10.93 -26.48
C PHE A 552 -15.18 -11.37 -26.10
N ILE A 553 -14.38 -11.67 -27.12
CA ILE A 553 -12.92 -11.70 -27.00
C ILE A 553 -12.35 -10.49 -27.74
N TYR A 554 -11.62 -9.64 -27.03
CA TYR A 554 -10.90 -8.51 -27.62
C TYR A 554 -9.43 -8.89 -27.78
N VAL A 555 -8.96 -9.00 -29.02
CA VAL A 555 -7.56 -9.25 -29.33
C VAL A 555 -6.84 -7.92 -29.59
N VAL A 556 -5.91 -7.56 -28.71
CA VAL A 556 -5.12 -6.32 -28.77
C VAL A 556 -3.77 -6.60 -29.43
N PHE A 557 -3.65 -6.25 -30.70
CA PHE A 557 -2.40 -6.27 -31.47
C PHE A 557 -1.54 -5.05 -31.18
N GLU A 558 -0.23 -5.21 -31.36
CA GLU A 558 0.76 -4.13 -31.15
C GLU A 558 0.60 -3.46 -29.77
N ALA A 559 0.23 -4.25 -28.77
CA ALA A 559 -0.17 -3.76 -27.45
C ALA A 559 0.95 -2.98 -26.74
N ASN A 560 2.21 -3.20 -27.10
CA ASN A 560 3.37 -2.48 -26.58
C ASN A 560 3.61 -1.10 -27.21
N THR A 561 2.77 -0.66 -28.14
CA THR A 561 2.95 0.61 -28.85
C THR A 561 1.98 1.70 -28.35
N THR A 562 2.10 2.90 -28.91
CA THR A 562 1.14 4.00 -28.70
C THR A 562 -0.10 3.89 -29.60
N ARG A 563 -0.14 2.98 -30.57
CA ARG A 563 -1.25 2.79 -31.51
C ARG A 563 -1.64 1.31 -31.68
N PRO A 564 -2.10 0.65 -30.61
CA PRO A 564 -2.53 -0.75 -30.68
C PRO A 564 -3.80 -0.90 -31.52
N LYS A 565 -3.97 -2.07 -32.16
CA LYS A 565 -5.18 -2.39 -32.94
C LYS A 565 -6.01 -3.43 -32.21
N ILE A 566 -7.32 -3.22 -32.10
CA ILE A 566 -8.20 -4.08 -31.31
C ILE A 566 -9.22 -4.72 -32.23
N TRP A 567 -9.16 -6.05 -32.28
CA TRP A 567 -10.16 -6.85 -32.97
C TRP A 567 -11.16 -7.42 -31.98
N ARG A 568 -12.45 -7.13 -32.19
CA ARG A 568 -13.55 -7.55 -31.32
C ARG A 568 -14.22 -8.77 -31.93
N ILE A 569 -14.20 -9.89 -31.22
CA ILE A 569 -14.81 -11.13 -31.66
C ILE A 569 -16.04 -11.38 -30.79
N GLU A 570 -17.21 -11.27 -31.40
CA GLU A 570 -18.48 -11.51 -30.73
C GLU A 570 -18.80 -13.00 -30.69
N GLU A 571 -19.11 -13.49 -29.49
CA GLU A 571 -19.53 -14.86 -29.19
C GLU A 571 -18.74 -15.94 -29.94
N PRO A 572 -17.39 -15.97 -29.81
CA PRO A 572 -16.51 -16.72 -30.69
C PRO A 572 -16.86 -18.21 -30.77
N PHE A 573 -17.17 -18.83 -29.63
CA PHE A 573 -17.46 -20.25 -29.52
C PHE A 573 -18.91 -20.62 -29.88
N LYS A 574 -19.82 -19.64 -29.96
CA LYS A 574 -21.18 -19.83 -30.46
C LYS A 574 -21.22 -19.64 -31.98
N LYS A 575 -20.67 -18.53 -32.49
CA LYS A 575 -20.76 -18.13 -33.91
C LYS A 575 -19.75 -18.81 -34.84
N TYR A 576 -18.56 -19.15 -34.35
CA TYR A 576 -17.45 -19.60 -35.20
C TYR A 576 -16.89 -20.97 -34.82
N LYS A 577 -17.64 -21.80 -34.08
CA LYS A 577 -17.18 -23.11 -33.57
C LYS A 577 -16.52 -23.99 -34.62
N SER A 578 -17.06 -24.04 -35.84
CA SER A 578 -16.52 -24.84 -36.97
C SER A 578 -15.26 -24.25 -37.61
N LYS A 579 -14.96 -22.98 -37.36
CA LYS A 579 -13.81 -22.23 -37.92
C LYS A 579 -12.64 -22.11 -36.94
N LEU A 580 -12.82 -22.53 -35.68
CA LEU A 580 -11.79 -22.45 -34.65
C LEU A 580 -11.02 -23.77 -34.54
N LYS A 581 -9.68 -23.68 -34.47
CA LYS A 581 -8.82 -24.83 -34.19
C LYS A 581 -8.41 -24.81 -32.72
N LEU A 582 -9.06 -25.64 -31.91
CA LEU A 582 -8.69 -25.82 -30.50
C LEU A 582 -7.66 -26.94 -30.38
N GLN A 583 -6.54 -26.65 -29.72
CA GLN A 583 -5.51 -27.63 -29.40
C GLN A 583 -5.31 -27.66 -27.90
N PRO A 584 -5.33 -28.83 -27.25
CA PRO A 584 -5.03 -28.93 -25.83
C PRO A 584 -3.56 -28.61 -25.59
N ILE A 585 -3.29 -27.60 -24.75
CA ILE A 585 -1.91 -27.15 -24.43
C ILE A 585 -1.48 -27.65 -23.06
N ASN A 586 -2.40 -27.70 -22.09
CA ASN A 586 -2.17 -28.21 -20.75
C ASN A 586 -3.27 -29.18 -20.38
N TYR A 587 -2.93 -30.21 -19.61
CA TYR A 587 -3.89 -31.14 -19.03
C TYR A 587 -3.82 -31.05 -17.52
N ARG A 588 -4.98 -31.06 -16.88
CA ARG A 588 -5.08 -31.24 -15.44
C ARG A 588 -5.26 -32.72 -15.14
N VAL A 589 -4.40 -33.25 -14.28
CA VAL A 589 -4.45 -34.65 -13.83
C VAL A 589 -4.90 -34.68 -12.38
N GLU A 590 -5.94 -35.45 -12.09
CA GLU A 590 -6.46 -35.67 -10.74
C GLU A 590 -6.34 -37.16 -10.42
N ILE A 591 -5.65 -37.47 -9.32
CA ILE A 591 -5.38 -38.85 -8.91
C ILE A 591 -5.85 -38.97 -7.46
N ASN A 592 -6.79 -39.88 -7.22
CA ASN A 592 -7.21 -40.23 -5.87
C ASN A 592 -6.22 -41.24 -5.29
N VAL A 593 -5.57 -40.87 -4.20
CA VAL A 593 -4.69 -41.74 -3.43
C VAL A 593 -5.47 -42.22 -2.21
N LYS A 594 -5.43 -43.52 -1.94
CA LYS A 594 -6.10 -44.12 -0.76
C LYS A 594 -5.35 -43.82 0.52
#